data_AF-A0A9Q4GTQ3-F1
#
_entry.id   AF-A0A9Q4GTQ3-F1
#
_cell.length_a   1.000
_cell.length_b   1.000
_cell.length_c   1.000
_cell.angle_alpha   90.00
_cell.angle_beta   90.00
_cell.angle_gamma   90.00
#
_symmetry.space_group_name_H-M   'P 1'
#
loop_
_entity.id
_entity.type
_entity.pdbx_description
1 polymer ?
#
loop_
_entity_poly.entity_id
_entity_poly.type
_entity_poly.pdbx_seq_one_letter_code
_entity_poly.pdbx_strand_id
1 'polypeptide(L)'
;MWWVHPYGFGFFPFVFPLAFFVFIALFFIVSRIIFIRRFRQYGSGCGGAMYGLSNQGLDAEVILKRRLARGDITEEEYQHLRDLVKD
;
A
#
# COMPACT_ATOMS: atom_id res chain seq x y z
N MET A 1 45.73 45.05 -3.04
CA MET A 1 44.71 44.97 -4.10
C MET A 1 43.91 43.70 -3.88
N TRP A 2 42.79 43.80 -3.19
CA TRP A 2 41.89 42.67 -2.98
C TRP A 2 40.98 42.58 -4.19
N TRP A 3 41.13 41.50 -4.96
CA TRP A 3 40.24 41.17 -6.06
C TRP A 3 38.87 40.79 -5.49
N VAL A 4 37.96 41.77 -5.49
CA VAL A 4 36.56 41.57 -5.18
C VAL A 4 35.94 40.86 -6.38
N HIS A 5 35.76 39.54 -6.28
CA HIS A 5 34.99 38.76 -7.25
C HIS A 5 33.54 39.28 -7.29
N PRO A 6 33.02 39.75 -8.44
CA PRO A 6 31.71 40.43 -8.50
C PRO A 6 30.53 39.47 -8.76
N TYR A 7 30.69 38.16 -8.52
CA TYR A 7 29.67 37.16 -8.86
C TYR A 7 29.43 36.22 -7.68
N GLY A 8 28.53 36.55 -6.76
CA GLY A 8 28.20 35.60 -5.69
C GLY A 8 27.13 35.96 -4.68
N PHE A 9 26.50 37.14 -4.76
CA PHE A 9 25.64 37.62 -3.65
C PHE A 9 24.23 38.08 -4.05
N GLY A 10 23.78 37.77 -5.27
CA GLY A 10 22.46 38.21 -5.77
C GLY A 10 21.41 37.10 -5.95
N PHE A 11 21.84 35.88 -6.25
CA PHE A 11 20.93 34.78 -6.62
C PHE A 11 20.63 33.80 -5.45
N PHE A 12 21.30 33.99 -4.31
CA PHE A 12 21.34 33.00 -3.22
C PHE A 12 20.17 32.99 -2.22
N PRO A 13 19.41 34.07 -1.93
CA PRO A 13 18.48 34.05 -0.80
C PRO A 13 17.19 33.26 -1.05
N PHE A 14 16.81 33.04 -2.31
CA PHE A 14 15.61 32.26 -2.67
C PHE A 14 15.91 30.81 -3.08
N VAL A 15 17.12 30.54 -3.56
CA VAL A 15 17.54 29.18 -3.94
C VAL A 15 17.78 28.33 -2.70
N PHE A 16 18.29 28.91 -1.61
CA PHE A 16 18.59 28.16 -0.39
C PHE A 16 17.33 27.61 0.32
N PRO A 17 16.24 28.39 0.53
CA PRO A 17 15.00 27.87 1.08
C PRO A 17 14.31 26.89 0.11
N LEU A 18 14.29 27.22 -1.19
CA LEU A 18 13.61 26.39 -2.19
C LEU A 18 14.29 25.02 -2.35
N ALA A 19 15.62 24.98 -2.39
CA ALA A 19 16.38 23.73 -2.40
C ALA A 19 16.15 22.91 -1.12
N PHE A 20 16.03 23.55 0.04
CA PHE A 20 15.70 22.88 1.31
C PHE A 20 14.29 22.26 1.30
N PHE A 21 13.29 22.98 0.81
CA PHE A 21 11.92 22.44 0.66
C PHE A 21 11.87 21.28 -0.34
N VAL A 22 12.56 21.40 -1.48
CA VAL A 22 12.67 20.33 -2.47
C VAL A 22 13.38 19.11 -1.89
N PHE A 23 14.43 19.31 -1.08
CA PHE A 23 15.15 18.23 -0.40
C PHE A 23 14.25 17.49 0.60
N ILE A 24 13.50 18.21 1.44
CA ILE A 24 12.53 17.61 2.38
C ILE A 24 11.43 16.85 1.63
N ALA A 25 10.87 17.44 0.58
CA ALA A 25 9.83 16.80 -0.22
C ALA A 25 10.33 15.51 -0.88
N LEU A 26 11.53 15.54 -1.49
CA LEU A 26 12.18 14.36 -2.06
C LEU A 26 12.45 13.30 -0.99
N PHE A 27 12.98 13.69 0.17
CA PHE A 27 13.24 12.77 1.28
C PHE A 27 11.95 12.09 1.74
N PHE A 28 10.86 12.84 1.87
CA PHE A 28 9.56 12.29 2.27
C PHE A 28 9.00 11.31 1.23
N ILE A 29 9.09 11.65 -0.07
CA ILE A 29 8.65 10.78 -1.16
C ILE A 29 9.47 9.49 -1.21
N VAL A 30 10.81 9.60 -1.15
CA VAL A 30 11.71 8.45 -1.16
C VAL A 30 11.49 7.58 0.07
N SER A 31 11.39 8.18 1.26
CA SER A 31 11.08 7.48 2.51
C SER A 31 9.75 6.74 2.41
N ARG A 32 8.69 7.37 1.90
CA ARG A 32 7.39 6.72 1.69
C ARG A 32 7.47 5.57 0.70
N ILE A 33 8.19 5.72 -0.40
CA ILE A 33 8.36 4.66 -1.40
C ILE A 33 9.13 3.47 -0.83
N ILE A 34 10.23 3.74 -0.10
CA ILE A 34 11.01 2.69 0.57
C ILE A 34 10.17 2.01 1.64
N PHE A 35 9.43 2.79 2.45
CA PHE A 35 8.55 2.25 3.49
C PHE A 35 7.45 1.39 2.90
N ILE A 36 6.76 1.83 1.83
CA ILE A 36 5.75 1.03 1.13
C ILE A 36 6.39 -0.22 0.52
N ARG A 37 7.55 -0.13 -0.14
CA ARG A 37 8.22 -1.31 -0.73
C ARG A 37 8.69 -2.30 0.34
N ARG A 38 9.18 -1.80 1.48
CA ARG A 38 9.63 -2.60 2.64
C ARG A 38 8.46 -3.22 3.41
N PHE A 39 7.38 -2.46 3.64
CA PHE A 39 6.16 -2.97 4.26
C PHE A 39 5.35 -3.87 3.32
N ARG A 40 5.49 -3.77 1.99
CA ARG A 40 4.91 -4.77 1.08
C ARG A 40 5.64 -6.11 1.13
N GLN A 41 6.89 -6.13 1.60
CA GLN A 41 7.65 -7.36 1.83
C GLN A 41 7.43 -7.94 3.24
N TYR A 42 7.12 -7.10 4.24
CA TYR A 42 6.79 -7.53 5.62
C TYR A 42 5.29 -7.69 5.89
N GLY A 43 4.42 -7.16 5.02
CA GLY A 43 2.96 -7.16 5.16
C GLY A 43 2.26 -8.49 4.84
N SER A 44 3.00 -9.57 4.60
CA SER A 44 2.47 -10.95 4.65
C SER A 44 2.42 -11.51 6.07
N GLY A 45 2.85 -10.76 7.08
CA GLY A 45 2.77 -11.15 8.50
C GLY A 45 1.95 -10.16 9.32
N CYS A 46 0.71 -10.53 9.67
CA CYS A 46 -0.07 -9.98 10.78
C CYS A 46 -0.63 -8.53 10.73
N GLY A 47 -1.08 -8.03 9.58
CA GLY A 47 -1.84 -6.76 9.58
C GLY A 47 -2.37 -6.26 8.24
N GLY A 48 -2.65 -7.17 7.31
CA GLY A 48 -3.12 -6.83 5.97
C GLY A 48 -4.50 -6.16 5.99
N ALA A 49 -4.52 -4.89 5.59
CA ALA A 49 -5.67 -4.16 5.03
C ALA A 49 -7.05 -4.44 5.64
N MET A 50 -7.44 -3.62 6.61
CA MET A 50 -8.84 -3.39 7.02
C MET A 50 -9.68 -2.67 5.94
N TYR A 51 -9.37 -2.85 4.66
CA TYR A 51 -10.06 -2.21 3.53
C TYR A 51 -10.21 -3.21 2.38
N GLY A 52 -11.20 -4.09 2.52
CA GLY A 52 -11.55 -5.09 1.53
C GLY A 52 -12.94 -5.67 1.74
N LEU A 53 -13.90 -4.84 2.15
CA LEU A 53 -15.32 -5.22 2.33
C LEU A 53 -15.95 -5.75 1.03
N SER A 54 -15.29 -5.64 -0.13
CA SER A 54 -15.77 -6.10 -1.43
C SER A 54 -15.41 -7.55 -1.79
N ASN A 55 -14.56 -8.24 -1.02
CA ASN A 55 -14.10 -9.60 -1.37
C ASN A 55 -14.70 -10.73 -0.51
N GLN A 56 -15.56 -10.40 0.45
CA GLN A 56 -16.13 -11.40 1.37
C GLN A 56 -16.95 -12.48 0.64
N GLY A 57 -17.63 -12.14 -0.47
CA GLY A 57 -18.38 -13.12 -1.28
C GLY A 57 -17.48 -14.13 -2.00
N LEU A 58 -16.32 -13.68 -2.51
CA LEU A 58 -15.34 -14.56 -3.15
C LEU A 58 -14.70 -15.50 -2.12
N ASP A 59 -14.40 -14.99 -0.91
CA ASP A 59 -13.84 -15.81 0.16
C ASP A 59 -14.85 -16.85 0.67
N ALA A 60 -16.13 -16.50 0.77
CA ALA A 60 -17.19 -17.42 1.20
C ALA A 60 -17.37 -18.60 0.22
N GLU A 61 -17.41 -18.36 -1.09
CA GLU A 61 -17.51 -19.43 -2.10
C GLU A 61 -16.28 -20.34 -2.08
N VAL A 62 -15.08 -19.76 -1.90
CA VAL A 62 -13.83 -20.52 -1.81
C VAL A 62 -13.79 -21.41 -0.56
N ILE A 63 -14.31 -20.92 0.57
CA ILE A 63 -14.42 -21.70 1.82
C ILE A 63 -15.40 -22.87 1.63
N LEU A 64 -16.57 -22.64 1.03
CA LEU A 64 -17.56 -23.68 0.76
C LEU A 64 -17.01 -24.79 -0.15
N LYS A 65 -16.35 -24.42 -1.26
CA LYS A 65 -15.70 -25.40 -2.16
C LYS A 65 -14.63 -26.23 -1.46
N ARG A 66 -13.85 -25.61 -0.57
CA ARG A 66 -12.82 -26.31 0.21
C ARG A 66 -13.43 -27.34 1.16
N ARG A 67 -14.57 -27.02 1.78
CA ARG A 67 -15.30 -27.94 2.68
C ARG A 67 -15.91 -29.12 1.91
N LEU A 68 -16.48 -28.86 0.73
CA LEU A 68 -16.98 -29.91 -0.16
C LEU A 68 -15.86 -30.87 -0.58
N ALA A 69 -14.70 -30.34 -0.97
CA ALA A 69 -13.54 -31.15 -1.35
C ALA A 69 -12.98 -32.00 -0.19
N ARG A 70 -13.22 -31.59 1.06
CA ARG A 70 -12.87 -32.36 2.27
C ARG A 70 -13.93 -33.39 2.65
N GLY A 71 -15.12 -33.32 2.05
CA GLY A 71 -16.28 -34.12 2.46
C GLY A 71 -16.89 -33.66 3.78
N ASP A 72 -16.58 -32.45 4.25
CA ASP A 72 -17.14 -31.88 5.48
C ASP A 72 -18.62 -31.48 5.30
N ILE A 73 -19.05 -31.29 4.05
CA ILE A 73 -20.42 -30.96 3.64
C ILE A 73 -20.83 -31.83 2.46
N THR A 74 -22.11 -32.13 2.37
CA THR A 74 -22.70 -32.83 1.21
C THR A 74 -22.95 -31.88 0.04
N GLU A 75 -23.12 -32.42 -1.17
CA GLU A 75 -23.41 -31.61 -2.36
C GLU A 75 -24.72 -30.83 -2.21
N GLU A 76 -25.71 -31.41 -1.53
CA GLU A 76 -27.02 -30.80 -1.28
C GLU A 76 -26.90 -29.57 -0.36
N GLU A 77 -26.12 -29.69 0.72
CA GLU A 77 -25.81 -28.58 1.62
C GLU A 77 -24.97 -27.49 0.94
N TYR A 78 -24.06 -27.87 0.05
CA TYR A 78 -23.27 -26.91 -0.73
C TYR A 78 -24.15 -26.04 -1.62
N GLN A 79 -25.15 -26.60 -2.30
CA GLN A 79 -26.05 -25.81 -3.15
C GLN A 79 -26.89 -24.83 -2.34
N HIS A 80 -27.47 -25.29 -1.23
CA HIS A 80 -28.27 -24.43 -0.35
C HIS A 80 -27.45 -23.25 0.21
N LEU A 81 -26.21 -23.51 0.67
CA LEU A 81 -25.34 -22.47 1.19
C LEU A 81 -24.82 -21.53 0.09
N ARG A 82 -24.60 -22.04 -1.13
CA ARG A 82 -24.16 -21.22 -2.25
C ARG A 82 -25.22 -20.22 -2.69
N ASP A 83 -26.49 -20.60 -2.64
CA ASP A 83 -27.58 -19.70 -3.01
C ASP A 83 -27.74 -18.57 -1.97
N LEU A 84 -27.63 -18.90 -0.68
CA LEU A 84 -27.62 -17.90 0.41
C LEU A 84 -26.45 -16.90 0.36
N VAL A 85 -25.34 -17.27 -0.27
CA VAL A 85 -24.14 -16.40 -0.39
C VAL A 85 -24.20 -15.49 -1.62
N LYS A 86 -25.09 -15.77 -2.57
CA LYS A 86 -25.26 -14.98 -3.79
C LYS A 86 -26.26 -13.83 -3.66
N ASP A 87 -27.19 -13.93 -2.71
CA ASP A 87 -28.16 -12.88 -2.34
C ASP A 87 -27.54 -11.85 -1.37
#